data_AF-A0A0F9F2Z1-F1
#
_entry.id   AF-A0A0F9F2Z1-F1
#
_cell.length_a   1.000
_cell.length_b   1.000
_cell.length_c   1.000
_cell.angle_alpha   90.00
_cell.angle_beta   90.00
_cell.angle_gamma   90.00
#
_symmetry.space_group_name_H-M   'P 1'
#
loop_
_entity.id
_entity.type
_entity.pdbx_description
1 polymer ?
#
loop_
_entity_poly.entity_id
_entity_poly.type
_entity_poly.pdbx_seq_one_letter_code
_entity_poly.pdbx_strand_id
1 'polypeptide(L)'
;LIEYHIIKNTGTDEQLDAFLELHPELAQVARREWLIANPQENANLALWGHAPLASQEAVTVFNALVERLDISEDWLPRQTLPPVSSLDTHFDYLELVADGKASGAEAKLLILKDSLDAEQSGNVSYSTWRSEQGNPLTVTDNSLEYWTLRVENLDLFEEFDAIVADETLDDVVEDENGLTERDRAIAAVRGTAVGDLTFHDVERITDFRAANGTRDNPVPSEIIADFTSRLQVADEFGSGTHEATDFDMKHEAFYQWQVDNVEDFTDRRPEWIPRFREYIGLKVKWAEQDDLWDAFVDPESPEFIPDEDDRRKAREDLEAIGGYGEARHLMGMLTDEDIPDNLVAAAVEYRIQADTDLPRAGDFAEFRLDRMLFEIDGLAEALGLDVPEFVPPVRYDELREQWHSTLVEYDAVAERGKSAWIREPAHREFLRARLEMDAYILRFVADKDVALYVDYMLKSEYDGRPEDWLEQESYHEPIWLLIDNPAFWTALKRERRKTKATWGLDLEKRFANTPSRKVYALLIGYYDRRGIKARDNYRWELVNNGETGLED
;
A
#
# COMPACT_ATOMS: atom_id res chain seq x y z
N LEU A 1 30.23 -54.96 45.00
CA LEU A 1 30.95 -54.83 43.71
C LEU A 1 30.91 -56.08 42.83
N ILE A 2 31.43 -57.24 43.27
CA ILE A 2 31.32 -58.49 42.46
C ILE A 2 29.86 -58.85 42.24
N GLU A 3 29.05 -58.83 43.29
CA GLU A 3 27.61 -59.12 43.24
C GLU A 3 26.85 -58.10 42.38
N TYR A 4 27.16 -56.80 42.53
CA TYR A 4 26.69 -55.73 41.65
C TYR A 4 26.99 -56.00 40.17
N HIS A 5 28.23 -56.38 39.82
CA HIS A 5 28.58 -56.67 38.43
C HIS A 5 27.95 -57.96 37.90
N ILE A 6 27.73 -58.96 38.75
CA ILE A 6 26.98 -60.17 38.38
C ILE A 6 25.53 -59.80 38.09
N ILE A 7 24.87 -59.05 38.97
CA ILE A 7 23.47 -58.62 38.81
C ILE A 7 23.33 -57.70 37.60
N LYS A 8 24.22 -56.72 37.43
CA LYS A 8 24.22 -55.82 36.26
C LYS A 8 24.38 -56.56 34.93
N ASN A 9 25.16 -57.65 34.89
CA ASN A 9 25.45 -58.36 33.65
C ASN A 9 24.51 -59.55 33.39
N THR A 10 23.81 -60.06 34.41
CA THR A 10 23.06 -61.33 34.31
C THR A 10 21.68 -61.30 34.97
N GLY A 11 21.38 -60.27 35.75
CA GLY A 11 20.09 -60.08 36.42
C GLY A 11 19.10 -59.26 35.59
N THR A 12 17.87 -59.15 36.10
CA THR A 12 16.85 -58.26 35.54
C THR A 12 17.00 -56.84 36.10
N ASP A 13 16.43 -55.85 35.43
CA ASP A 13 16.45 -54.45 35.90
C ASP A 13 15.84 -54.33 37.31
N GLU A 14 14.77 -55.07 37.61
CA GLU A 14 14.17 -55.15 38.95
C GLU A 14 15.12 -55.70 40.02
N GLN A 15 16.01 -56.64 39.66
CA GLN A 15 17.02 -57.16 40.58
C GLN A 15 18.16 -56.16 40.79
N LEU A 16 18.51 -55.40 39.75
CA LEU A 16 19.49 -54.33 39.85
C LEU A 16 18.95 -53.20 40.72
N ASP A 17 17.69 -52.79 40.52
CA ASP A 17 17.03 -51.74 41.30
C ASP A 17 16.86 -52.13 42.76
N ALA A 18 16.35 -53.33 43.05
CA ALA A 18 16.26 -53.83 44.42
C ALA A 18 17.63 -53.95 45.10
N PHE A 19 18.69 -54.27 44.34
CA PHE A 19 20.06 -54.31 44.85
C PHE A 19 20.61 -52.91 45.11
N LEU A 20 20.32 -51.94 44.24
CA LEU A 20 20.71 -50.53 44.41
C LEU A 20 19.93 -49.84 45.53
N GLU A 21 18.68 -50.22 45.78
CA GLU A 21 17.86 -49.73 46.91
C GLU A 21 18.43 -50.20 48.26
N LEU A 22 18.96 -51.43 48.31
CA LEU A 22 19.66 -51.98 49.47
C LEU A 22 21.10 -51.44 49.62
N HIS A 23 21.69 -50.95 48.53
CA HIS A 23 23.06 -50.46 48.45
C HIS A 23 23.13 -49.09 47.75
N PRO A 24 22.56 -48.03 48.36
CA PRO A 24 22.54 -46.70 47.75
C PRO A 24 23.94 -46.14 47.49
N GLU A 25 24.96 -46.60 48.21
CA GLU A 25 26.38 -46.27 47.99
C GLU A 25 26.94 -46.79 46.66
N LEU A 26 26.29 -47.78 46.04
CA LEU A 26 26.64 -48.33 44.73
C LEU A 26 25.78 -47.74 43.60
N ALA A 27 24.70 -47.03 43.95
CA ALA A 27 23.84 -46.31 43.01
C ALA A 27 24.46 -44.97 42.57
N GLN A 28 25.26 -44.35 43.45
CA GLN A 28 26.02 -43.15 43.11
C GLN A 28 27.21 -43.48 42.20
N VAL A 29 27.61 -42.51 41.39
CA VAL A 29 28.70 -42.56 40.41
C VAL A 29 30.08 -42.57 41.12
N ALA A 30 30.23 -43.40 42.16
CA ALA A 30 31.34 -43.40 43.11
C ALA A 30 32.70 -43.60 42.45
N ARG A 31 32.78 -44.36 41.35
CA ARG A 31 34.06 -44.54 40.64
C ARG A 31 34.50 -43.24 39.97
N ARG A 32 33.60 -42.51 39.31
CA ARG A 32 33.98 -41.28 38.62
C ARG A 32 34.28 -40.16 39.62
N GLU A 33 33.39 -39.96 40.60
CA GLU A 33 33.58 -38.97 41.67
C GLU A 33 34.88 -39.25 42.45
N TRP A 34 35.18 -40.52 42.73
CA TRP A 34 36.45 -40.90 43.35
C TRP A 34 37.64 -40.58 42.43
N LEU A 35 37.55 -40.85 41.12
CA LEU A 35 38.63 -40.51 40.18
C LEU A 35 38.85 -38.98 40.09
N ILE A 36 37.77 -38.18 40.13
CA ILE A 36 37.84 -36.71 40.18
C ILE A 36 38.51 -36.26 41.49
N ALA A 37 38.11 -36.82 42.63
CA ALA A 37 38.66 -36.47 43.95
C ALA A 37 40.11 -36.96 44.17
N ASN A 38 40.60 -37.89 43.34
CA ASN A 38 41.92 -38.50 43.46
C ASN A 38 42.68 -38.40 42.12
N PRO A 39 43.06 -37.17 41.67
CA PRO A 39 43.64 -36.94 40.35
C PRO A 39 44.98 -37.65 40.14
N GLN A 40 45.75 -37.90 41.20
CA GLN A 40 47.02 -38.62 41.14
C GLN A 40 46.81 -40.11 40.80
N GLU A 41 45.85 -40.75 41.46
CA GLU A 41 45.45 -42.13 41.22
C GLU A 41 44.77 -42.25 39.84
N ASN A 42 43.91 -41.29 39.48
CA ASN A 42 43.28 -41.29 38.16
C ASN A 42 44.30 -41.17 37.02
N ALA A 43 45.28 -40.26 37.14
CA ALA A 43 46.37 -40.14 36.17
C ALA A 43 47.20 -41.43 36.05
N ASN A 44 47.54 -42.05 37.18
CA ASN A 44 48.26 -43.34 37.16
C ASN A 44 47.43 -44.44 36.49
N LEU A 45 46.14 -44.56 36.80
CA LEU A 45 45.26 -45.55 36.19
C LEU A 45 45.10 -45.31 34.67
N ALA A 46 44.98 -44.04 34.26
CA ALA A 46 44.89 -43.67 32.86
C ALA A 46 46.17 -43.97 32.08
N LEU A 47 47.35 -43.73 32.68
CA LEU A 47 48.65 -44.05 32.07
C LEU A 47 48.77 -45.52 31.65
N TRP A 48 48.14 -46.41 32.40
CA TRP A 48 48.13 -47.85 32.14
C TRP A 48 46.86 -48.34 31.43
N GLY A 49 45.98 -47.44 30.97
CA GLY A 49 44.75 -47.78 30.24
C GLY A 49 43.65 -48.41 31.09
N HIS A 50 43.67 -48.24 32.41
CA HIS A 50 42.71 -48.84 33.34
C HIS A 50 41.49 -47.94 33.66
N ALA A 51 41.59 -46.64 33.40
CA ALA A 51 40.50 -45.68 33.58
C ALA A 51 40.67 -44.49 32.61
N PRO A 52 39.59 -43.85 32.14
CA PRO A 52 39.69 -42.56 31.49
C PRO A 52 40.11 -41.49 32.50
N LEU A 53 40.73 -40.40 32.02
CA LEU A 53 40.93 -39.21 32.84
C LEU A 53 39.57 -38.57 33.14
N ALA A 54 39.36 -38.14 34.37
CA ALA A 54 38.08 -37.69 34.88
C ALA A 54 38.08 -36.20 35.27
N SER A 55 39.26 -35.56 35.38
CA SER A 55 39.39 -34.13 35.69
C SER A 55 40.63 -33.50 35.03
N GLN A 56 40.65 -32.17 34.97
CA GLN A 56 41.76 -31.39 34.41
C GLN A 56 43.04 -31.47 35.28
N GLU A 57 42.88 -31.59 36.60
CA GLU A 57 44.00 -31.87 37.51
C GLU A 57 44.64 -33.22 37.19
N ALA A 58 43.83 -34.25 36.90
CA ALA A 58 44.34 -35.55 36.51
C ALA A 58 45.11 -35.47 35.17
N VAL A 59 44.69 -34.63 34.22
CA VAL A 59 45.43 -34.38 32.97
C VAL A 59 46.79 -33.75 33.24
N THR A 60 46.84 -32.76 34.13
CA THR A 60 48.09 -32.10 34.52
C THR A 60 49.06 -33.10 35.15
N VAL A 61 48.57 -33.94 36.07
CA VAL A 61 49.38 -35.00 36.69
C VAL A 61 49.79 -36.05 35.66
N PHE A 62 48.90 -36.43 34.74
CA PHE A 62 49.18 -37.39 33.67
C PHE A 62 50.32 -36.88 32.78
N ASN A 63 50.25 -35.62 32.32
CA ASN A 63 51.30 -35.03 31.48
C ASN A 63 52.65 -34.96 32.23
N ALA A 64 52.64 -34.59 33.52
CA ALA A 64 53.84 -34.61 34.35
C ALA A 64 54.41 -36.03 34.52
N LEU A 65 53.56 -37.06 34.59
CA LEU A 65 53.98 -38.46 34.64
C LEU A 65 54.58 -38.92 33.31
N VAL A 66 53.96 -38.57 32.17
CA VAL A 66 54.46 -38.87 30.82
C VAL A 66 55.84 -38.26 30.62
N GLU A 67 56.01 -36.98 30.94
CA GLU A 67 57.29 -36.28 30.86
C GLU A 67 58.34 -36.90 31.80
N ARG A 68 57.98 -37.11 33.08
CA ARG A 68 58.91 -37.66 34.08
C ARG A 68 59.39 -39.07 33.74
N LEU A 69 58.52 -39.88 33.12
CA LEU A 69 58.81 -41.26 32.76
C LEU A 69 59.38 -41.38 31.33
N ASP A 70 59.53 -40.27 30.61
CA ASP A 70 60.01 -40.21 29.22
C ASP A 70 59.25 -41.17 28.29
N ILE A 71 57.91 -41.19 28.44
CA ILE A 71 57.03 -42.04 27.65
C ILE A 71 56.76 -41.32 26.32
N SER A 72 57.19 -41.94 25.21
CA SER A 72 56.88 -41.42 23.87
C SER A 72 55.36 -41.35 23.65
N GLU A 73 54.88 -40.28 23.00
CA GLU A 73 53.46 -40.10 22.69
C GLU A 73 52.87 -41.27 21.87
N ASP A 74 53.68 -41.91 21.02
CA ASP A 74 53.29 -43.10 20.25
C ASP A 74 52.90 -44.31 21.12
N TRP A 75 53.36 -44.32 22.38
CA TRP A 75 53.12 -45.39 23.34
C TRP A 75 51.90 -45.10 24.23
N LEU A 76 51.41 -43.86 24.22
CA LEU A 76 50.16 -43.54 24.88
C LEU A 76 49.01 -44.18 24.10
N PRO A 77 48.03 -44.81 24.76
CA PRO A 77 46.83 -45.23 24.08
C PRO A 77 46.22 -44.01 23.36
N ARG A 78 45.95 -44.12 22.06
CA ARG A 78 45.34 -43.03 21.26
C ARG A 78 44.02 -42.51 21.86
N GLN A 79 43.42 -43.29 22.75
CA GLN A 79 42.16 -43.06 23.45
C GLN A 79 42.29 -42.18 24.72
N THR A 80 43.51 -41.83 25.15
CA THR A 80 43.69 -41.37 26.54
C THR A 80 43.37 -39.89 26.75
N LEU A 81 43.58 -39.04 25.74
CA LEU A 81 43.40 -37.59 25.86
C LEU A 81 42.79 -36.99 24.58
N PRO A 82 41.80 -36.08 24.70
CA PRO A 82 41.42 -35.21 23.60
C PRO A 82 42.56 -34.22 23.31
N PRO A 83 42.52 -33.52 22.16
CA PRO A 83 43.39 -32.38 21.88
C PRO A 83 43.37 -31.37 23.04
N VAL A 84 44.51 -30.75 23.33
CA VAL A 84 44.63 -29.81 24.46
C VAL A 84 43.61 -28.67 24.38
N SER A 85 43.29 -28.21 23.17
CA SER A 85 42.27 -27.19 22.89
C SER A 85 40.85 -27.60 23.26
N SER A 86 40.59 -28.89 23.44
CA SER A 86 39.25 -29.48 23.67
C SER A 86 39.15 -30.18 25.02
N LEU A 87 40.08 -29.94 25.94
CA LEU A 87 40.08 -30.55 27.28
C LEU A 87 38.89 -30.10 28.11
N ASP A 88 38.59 -28.80 28.12
CA ASP A 88 37.45 -28.23 28.85
C ASP A 88 36.14 -28.82 28.31
N THR A 89 35.95 -28.78 26.99
CA THR A 89 34.84 -29.42 26.27
C THR A 89 34.65 -30.89 26.67
N HIS A 90 35.74 -31.65 26.80
CA HIS A 90 35.66 -33.06 27.17
C HIS A 90 35.09 -33.27 28.57
N PHE A 91 35.58 -32.52 29.56
CA PHE A 91 35.14 -32.68 30.95
C PHE A 91 33.74 -32.14 31.17
N ASP A 92 33.44 -30.97 30.61
CA ASP A 92 32.10 -30.38 30.64
C ASP A 92 31.07 -31.32 29.98
N TYR A 93 31.42 -31.93 28.84
CA TYR A 93 30.55 -32.92 28.20
C TYR A 93 30.35 -34.16 29.07
N LEU A 94 31.40 -34.64 29.73
CA LEU A 94 31.25 -35.78 30.64
C LEU A 94 30.32 -35.42 31.80
N GLU A 95 30.40 -34.21 32.37
CA GLU A 95 29.48 -33.74 33.42
C GLU A 95 28.03 -33.79 32.94
N LEU A 96 27.75 -33.23 31.76
CA LEU A 96 26.44 -33.33 31.13
C LEU A 96 25.99 -34.79 30.90
N VAL A 97 26.90 -35.71 30.57
CA VAL A 97 26.59 -37.14 30.46
C VAL A 97 26.20 -37.75 31.81
N ALA A 98 26.86 -37.36 32.91
CA ALA A 98 26.49 -37.83 34.25
C ALA A 98 25.09 -37.34 34.65
N ASP A 99 24.73 -36.14 34.23
CA ASP A 99 23.42 -35.55 34.49
C ASP A 99 22.32 -36.07 33.54
N GLY A 100 22.63 -37.02 32.66
CA GLY A 100 21.68 -37.54 31.66
C GLY A 100 21.39 -36.58 30.52
N LYS A 101 22.12 -35.47 30.42
CA LYS A 101 21.97 -34.39 29.41
C LYS A 101 22.89 -34.56 28.19
N ALA A 102 23.39 -35.76 27.94
CA ALA A 102 24.33 -36.07 26.85
C ALA A 102 23.84 -35.66 25.45
N SER A 103 22.52 -35.61 25.24
CA SER A 103 21.85 -35.20 24.00
C SER A 103 21.06 -33.89 24.13
N GLY A 104 21.16 -33.20 25.27
CA GLY A 104 20.45 -31.96 25.58
C GLY A 104 20.99 -30.76 24.82
N ALA A 105 20.30 -29.61 24.93
CA ALA A 105 20.70 -28.37 24.28
C ALA A 105 22.09 -27.89 24.72
N GLU A 106 22.41 -28.00 26.01
CA GLU A 106 23.71 -27.63 26.60
C GLU A 106 24.86 -28.43 25.98
N ALA A 107 24.70 -29.75 25.86
CA ALA A 107 25.72 -30.62 25.27
C ALA A 107 25.95 -30.33 23.78
N LYS A 108 24.88 -30.05 23.03
CA LYS A 108 24.96 -29.68 21.62
C LYS A 108 25.65 -28.32 21.43
N LEU A 109 25.31 -27.33 22.27
CA LEU A 109 25.96 -26.02 22.26
C LEU A 109 27.46 -26.13 22.56
N LEU A 110 27.82 -26.90 23.59
CA LEU A 110 29.20 -27.14 24.00
C LEU A 110 30.04 -27.75 22.86
N ILE A 111 29.54 -28.83 22.25
CA ILE A 111 30.22 -29.50 21.12
C ILE A 111 30.34 -28.57 19.91
N LEU A 112 29.31 -27.76 19.64
CA LEU A 112 29.30 -26.82 18.53
C LEU A 112 30.35 -25.72 18.70
N LYS A 113 30.42 -25.10 19.89
CA LYS A 113 31.43 -24.07 20.21
C LYS A 113 32.85 -24.60 20.00
N ASP A 114 33.15 -25.76 20.55
CA ASP A 114 34.44 -26.41 20.38
C ASP A 114 34.76 -26.71 18.91
N SER A 115 33.77 -27.16 18.13
CA SER A 115 33.95 -27.41 16.70
C SER A 115 34.31 -26.15 15.92
N LEU A 116 33.67 -25.01 16.23
CA LEU A 116 33.94 -23.73 15.57
C LEU A 116 35.30 -23.16 15.97
N ASP A 117 35.64 -23.23 17.26
CA ASP A 117 36.94 -22.79 17.78
C ASP A 117 38.09 -23.61 17.18
N ALA A 118 37.90 -24.93 17.05
CA ALA A 118 38.86 -25.82 16.41
C ALA A 118 39.03 -25.50 14.91
N GLU A 119 37.95 -25.24 14.19
CA GLU A 119 37.99 -24.83 12.78
C GLU A 119 38.75 -23.51 12.59
N GLN A 120 38.45 -22.50 13.40
CA GLN A 120 39.11 -21.20 13.35
C GLN A 120 40.62 -21.29 13.67
N SER A 121 40.99 -22.18 14.59
CA SER A 121 42.38 -22.36 15.02
C SER A 121 43.16 -23.41 14.21
N GLY A 122 42.50 -24.16 13.33
CA GLY A 122 43.10 -25.27 12.59
C GLY A 122 43.44 -26.49 13.45
N ASN A 123 42.79 -26.63 14.61
CA ASN A 123 42.97 -27.74 15.54
C ASN A 123 41.93 -28.85 15.29
N VAL A 124 42.14 -30.02 15.89
CA VAL A 124 41.16 -31.12 15.89
C VAL A 124 40.09 -30.83 16.96
N SER A 125 38.82 -30.83 16.57
CA SER A 125 37.71 -30.66 17.53
C SER A 125 37.49 -31.91 18.37
N TYR A 126 36.82 -31.75 19.51
CA TYR A 126 36.39 -32.82 20.38
C TYR A 126 35.53 -33.85 19.65
N SER A 127 34.58 -33.40 18.83
CA SER A 127 33.72 -34.28 18.02
C SER A 127 34.50 -35.10 16.99
N THR A 128 35.50 -34.49 16.35
CA THR A 128 36.40 -35.17 15.39
C THR A 128 37.23 -36.22 16.10
N TRP A 129 37.87 -35.84 17.21
CA TRP A 129 38.64 -36.76 18.03
C TRP A 129 37.79 -37.95 18.51
N ARG A 130 36.57 -37.71 19.02
CA ARG A 130 35.62 -38.75 19.43
C ARG A 130 35.26 -39.71 18.29
N SER A 131 35.11 -39.19 17.08
CA SER A 131 34.84 -39.99 15.88
C SER A 131 36.00 -40.90 15.53
N GLU A 132 37.25 -40.43 15.64
CA GLU A 132 38.45 -41.25 15.46
C GLU A 132 38.57 -42.36 16.51
N GLN A 133 38.04 -42.14 17.72
CA GLN A 133 37.95 -43.15 18.78
C GLN A 133 36.81 -44.16 18.59
N GLY A 134 36.04 -44.07 17.50
CA GLY A 134 34.90 -44.95 17.24
C GLY A 134 33.65 -44.65 18.09
N ASN A 135 33.60 -43.48 18.75
CA ASN A 135 32.45 -42.99 19.52
C ASN A 135 31.98 -41.62 19.01
N PRO A 136 31.56 -41.53 17.74
CA PRO A 136 31.30 -40.25 17.07
C PRO A 136 30.27 -39.42 17.83
N LEU A 137 30.55 -38.12 17.95
CA LEU A 137 29.58 -37.12 18.39
C LEU A 137 29.18 -36.30 17.18
N THR A 138 27.88 -36.21 16.92
CA THR A 138 27.36 -35.43 15.80
C THR A 138 27.40 -33.95 16.16
N VAL A 139 28.18 -33.17 15.41
CA VAL A 139 28.04 -31.71 15.41
C VAL A 139 26.72 -31.41 14.71
N THR A 140 25.87 -30.66 15.39
CA THR A 140 24.58 -30.20 14.85
C THR A 140 24.76 -29.24 13.67
N ASP A 141 23.85 -29.34 12.70
CA ASP A 141 23.81 -28.42 11.55
C ASP A 141 23.18 -27.06 11.88
N ASN A 142 22.56 -26.89 13.06
CA ASN A 142 21.97 -25.62 13.47
C ASN A 142 23.05 -24.60 13.87
N SER A 143 22.72 -23.32 13.72
CA SER A 143 23.58 -22.19 14.08
C SER A 143 23.94 -22.13 15.57
N LEU A 144 25.04 -21.42 15.89
CA LEU A 144 25.47 -21.17 17.27
C LEU A 144 24.42 -20.35 18.03
N GLU A 145 23.82 -19.37 17.36
CA GLU A 145 22.79 -18.48 17.88
C GLU A 145 21.53 -19.26 18.27
N TYR A 146 21.13 -20.27 17.46
CA TYR A 146 20.01 -21.16 17.79
C TYR A 146 20.21 -21.87 19.13
N TRP A 147 21.35 -22.53 19.30
CA TRP A 147 21.61 -23.30 20.52
C TRP A 147 21.88 -22.41 21.73
N THR A 148 22.50 -21.24 21.51
CA THR A 148 22.71 -20.26 22.58
C THR A 148 21.37 -19.78 23.12
N LEU A 149 20.46 -19.35 22.23
CA LEU A 149 19.13 -18.88 22.61
C LEU A 149 18.33 -19.95 23.36
N ARG A 150 18.41 -21.21 22.91
CA ARG A 150 17.72 -22.34 23.57
C ARG A 150 18.28 -22.66 24.95
N VAL A 151 19.60 -22.57 25.14
CA VAL A 151 20.24 -22.80 26.45
C VAL A 151 19.99 -21.65 27.42
N GLU A 152 20.02 -20.40 26.95
CA GLU A 152 19.73 -19.21 27.78
C GLU A 152 18.31 -19.17 28.32
N ASN A 153 17.37 -19.88 27.68
CA ASN A 153 15.95 -19.98 28.05
C ASN A 153 15.54 -21.44 28.32
N LEU A 154 16.48 -22.28 28.75
CA LEU A 154 16.27 -23.73 28.86
C LEU A 154 15.12 -24.08 29.82
N ASP A 155 15.03 -23.36 30.94
CA ASP A 155 13.98 -23.51 31.95
C ASP A 155 12.59 -23.27 31.37
N LEU A 156 12.41 -22.23 30.56
CA LEU A 156 11.14 -21.93 29.90
C LEU A 156 10.77 -22.97 28.83
N PHE A 157 11.75 -23.48 28.07
CA PHE A 157 11.52 -24.59 27.15
C PHE A 157 11.11 -25.88 27.88
N GLU A 158 11.79 -26.21 28.99
CA GLU A 158 11.45 -27.37 29.81
C GLU A 158 10.06 -27.23 30.47
N GLU A 159 9.71 -26.03 30.95
CA GLU A 159 8.38 -25.74 31.49
C GLU A 159 7.29 -25.86 30.42
N PHE A 160 7.52 -25.31 29.23
CA PHE A 160 6.61 -25.42 28.10
C PHE A 160 6.40 -26.88 27.68
N ASP A 161 7.49 -27.64 27.49
CA ASP A 161 7.44 -29.05 27.12
C ASP A 161 6.71 -29.89 28.20
N ALA A 162 6.92 -29.56 29.48
CA ALA A 162 6.22 -30.21 30.59
C ALA A 162 4.70 -29.93 30.57
N ILE A 163 4.28 -28.69 30.30
CA ILE A 163 2.85 -28.34 30.18
C ILE A 163 2.21 -29.04 28.97
N VAL A 164 2.89 -29.08 27.83
CA VAL A 164 2.40 -29.74 26.62
C VAL A 164 2.27 -31.26 26.84
N ALA A 165 3.19 -31.87 27.58
CA ALA A 165 3.16 -33.29 27.92
C ALA A 165 2.19 -33.63 29.07
N ASP A 166 1.65 -32.64 29.79
CA ASP A 166 0.75 -32.87 30.91
C ASP A 166 -0.67 -33.21 30.43
N GLU A 167 -0.95 -34.51 30.35
CA GLU A 167 -2.27 -35.07 30.04
C GLU A 167 -3.32 -34.80 31.14
N THR A 168 -2.92 -34.28 32.31
CA THR A 168 -3.86 -33.98 33.41
C THR A 168 -4.51 -32.61 33.31
N LEU A 169 -3.92 -31.68 32.54
CA LEU A 169 -4.52 -30.38 32.25
C LEU A 169 -5.72 -30.56 31.30
N ASP A 170 -6.85 -29.97 31.66
CA ASP A 170 -8.06 -30.00 30.84
C ASP A 170 -7.83 -29.26 29.52
N ASP A 171 -8.04 -29.96 28.40
CA ASP A 171 -7.93 -29.48 27.02
C ASP A 171 -9.28 -29.52 26.28
N VAL A 172 -10.40 -29.66 27.01
CA VAL A 172 -11.75 -29.76 26.45
C VAL A 172 -12.65 -28.63 26.93
N VAL A 173 -12.55 -28.23 28.21
CA VAL A 173 -13.45 -27.22 28.78
C VAL A 173 -12.87 -25.83 28.60
N GLU A 174 -13.47 -25.09 27.67
CA GLU A 174 -13.17 -23.68 27.44
C GLU A 174 -13.82 -22.76 28.50
N ASP A 175 -13.12 -21.70 28.89
CA ASP A 175 -13.64 -20.65 29.76
C ASP A 175 -14.45 -19.58 28.99
N GLU A 176 -14.79 -18.47 29.65
CA GLU A 176 -15.53 -17.36 29.02
C GLU A 176 -14.78 -16.66 27.88
N ASN A 177 -13.47 -16.87 27.77
CA ASN A 177 -12.62 -16.36 26.70
C ASN A 177 -12.32 -17.43 25.63
N GLY A 178 -12.92 -18.63 25.74
CA GLY A 178 -12.68 -19.72 24.80
C GLY A 178 -11.37 -20.47 25.04
N LEU A 179 -10.74 -20.33 26.22
CA LEU A 179 -9.44 -20.97 26.50
C LEU A 179 -9.59 -22.17 27.44
N THR A 180 -8.91 -23.27 27.13
CA THR A 180 -8.81 -24.44 28.02
C THR A 180 -7.81 -24.19 29.16
N GLU A 181 -7.72 -25.09 30.14
CA GLU A 181 -6.72 -24.99 31.20
C GLU A 181 -5.30 -25.10 30.65
N ARG A 182 -5.08 -26.02 29.72
CA ARG A 182 -3.80 -26.17 29.03
C ARG A 182 -3.45 -24.91 28.23
N ASP A 183 -4.39 -24.33 27.49
CA ASP A 183 -4.13 -23.11 26.70
C ASP A 183 -3.74 -21.93 27.58
N ARG A 184 -4.37 -21.76 28.75
CA ARG A 184 -3.98 -20.73 29.71
C ARG A 184 -2.58 -20.95 30.27
N ALA A 185 -2.21 -22.20 30.58
CA ALA A 185 -0.87 -22.53 31.06
C ALA A 185 0.19 -22.24 29.98
N ILE A 186 -0.08 -22.65 28.73
CA ILE A 186 0.77 -22.35 27.57
C ILE A 186 0.90 -20.84 27.37
N ALA A 187 -0.21 -20.11 27.36
CA ALA A 187 -0.22 -18.65 27.19
C ALA A 187 0.53 -17.94 28.32
N ALA A 188 0.46 -18.45 29.55
CA ALA A 188 1.20 -17.91 30.68
C ALA A 188 2.72 -18.03 30.50
N VAL A 189 3.22 -19.22 30.12
CA VAL A 189 4.65 -19.42 29.85
C VAL A 189 5.10 -18.60 28.64
N ARG A 190 4.35 -18.65 27.53
CA ARG A 190 4.60 -17.86 26.31
C ARG A 190 4.61 -16.36 26.54
N GLY A 191 3.81 -15.86 27.48
CA GLY A 191 3.77 -14.45 27.90
C GLY A 191 4.90 -14.03 28.84
N THR A 192 5.78 -14.94 29.27
CA THR A 192 6.92 -14.60 30.14
C THR A 192 7.89 -13.68 29.40
N ALA A 193 8.28 -12.58 30.04
CA ALA A 193 9.19 -11.61 29.44
C ALA A 193 10.64 -12.11 29.45
N VAL A 194 11.31 -12.02 28.30
CA VAL A 194 12.72 -12.34 28.07
C VAL A 194 13.39 -11.12 27.45
N GLY A 195 13.91 -10.22 28.29
CA GLY A 195 14.44 -8.93 27.84
C GLY A 195 13.33 -8.05 27.26
N ASP A 196 13.47 -7.65 25.99
CA ASP A 196 12.48 -6.85 25.24
C ASP A 196 11.46 -7.73 24.48
N LEU A 197 11.56 -9.06 24.61
CA LEU A 197 10.74 -10.05 23.91
C LEU A 197 9.89 -10.84 24.90
N THR A 198 8.95 -11.62 24.37
CA THR A 198 8.26 -12.69 25.10
C THR A 198 8.91 -14.04 24.84
N PHE A 199 8.66 -15.04 25.69
CA PHE A 199 9.11 -16.41 25.42
C PHE A 199 8.50 -16.96 24.12
N HIS A 200 7.28 -16.55 23.77
CA HIS A 200 6.68 -16.90 22.47
C HIS A 200 7.51 -16.37 21.29
N ASP A 201 8.06 -15.16 21.39
CA ASP A 201 8.96 -14.62 20.36
C ASP A 201 10.26 -15.44 20.30
N VAL A 202 10.82 -15.81 21.45
CA VAL A 202 12.03 -16.63 21.55
C VAL A 202 11.82 -18.01 20.94
N GLU A 203 10.70 -18.67 21.23
CA GLU A 203 10.28 -19.95 20.64
C GLU A 203 10.23 -19.83 19.10
N ARG A 204 9.53 -18.81 18.58
CA ARG A 204 9.39 -18.58 17.13
C ARG A 204 10.71 -18.25 16.46
N ILE A 205 11.58 -17.44 17.07
CA ILE A 205 12.94 -17.16 16.57
C ILE A 205 13.76 -18.46 16.52
N THR A 206 13.65 -19.28 17.55
CA THR A 206 14.37 -20.56 17.66
C THR A 206 13.91 -21.49 16.53
N ASP A 207 12.61 -21.65 16.33
CA ASP A 207 12.06 -22.48 15.25
C ASP A 207 12.44 -21.95 13.86
N PHE A 208 12.36 -20.63 13.66
CA PHE A 208 12.74 -20.01 12.40
C PHE A 208 14.23 -20.19 12.07
N ARG A 209 15.11 -20.08 13.08
CA ARG A 209 16.53 -20.37 12.94
C ARG A 209 16.80 -21.85 12.66
N ALA A 210 16.05 -22.77 13.26
CA ALA A 210 16.18 -24.20 12.96
C ALA A 210 15.75 -24.54 11.53
N ALA A 211 14.68 -23.92 11.05
CA ALA A 211 14.15 -24.19 9.72
C ALA A 211 14.98 -23.56 8.60
N ASN A 212 15.53 -22.36 8.81
CA ASN A 212 16.11 -21.56 7.73
C ASN A 212 17.59 -21.22 7.91
N GLY A 213 18.16 -21.51 9.09
CA GLY A 213 19.55 -21.22 9.41
C GLY A 213 20.37 -22.49 9.57
N THR A 214 21.56 -22.52 8.98
CA THR A 214 22.54 -23.56 9.28
C THR A 214 23.73 -22.97 10.02
N ARG A 215 24.60 -23.83 10.53
CA ARG A 215 25.88 -23.46 11.12
C ARG A 215 26.72 -22.62 10.16
N ASP A 216 26.77 -23.04 8.89
CA ASP A 216 27.63 -22.41 7.89
C ASP A 216 26.94 -21.22 7.20
N ASN A 217 25.61 -21.13 7.28
CA ASN A 217 24.81 -20.01 6.79
C ASN A 217 23.74 -19.61 7.83
N PRO A 218 24.14 -18.94 8.93
CA PRO A 218 23.20 -18.52 9.95
C PRO A 218 22.27 -17.42 9.42
N VAL A 219 21.03 -17.40 9.92
CA VAL A 219 20.09 -16.31 9.60
C VAL A 219 20.63 -14.99 10.16
N PRO A 220 20.78 -13.93 9.33
CA PRO A 220 21.28 -12.64 9.78
C PRO A 220 20.41 -12.03 10.88
N SER A 221 21.01 -11.36 11.88
CA SER A 221 20.27 -10.80 13.02
C SER A 221 19.22 -9.75 12.62
N GLU A 222 19.46 -9.00 11.55
CA GLU A 222 18.50 -8.04 10.98
C GLU A 222 17.22 -8.73 10.46
N ILE A 223 17.37 -9.87 9.76
CA ILE A 223 16.25 -10.69 9.29
C ILE A 223 15.46 -11.26 10.48
N ILE A 224 16.13 -11.63 11.56
CA ILE A 224 15.49 -12.11 12.78
C ILE A 224 14.69 -10.99 13.46
N ALA A 225 15.23 -9.79 13.57
CA ALA A 225 14.51 -8.66 14.14
C ALA A 225 13.26 -8.30 13.34
N ASP A 226 13.35 -8.30 12.00
CA ASP A 226 12.22 -8.05 11.11
C ASP A 226 11.20 -9.19 11.17
N PHE A 227 11.65 -10.45 11.23
CA PHE A 227 10.78 -11.62 11.42
C PHE A 227 9.98 -11.53 12.72
N THR A 228 10.63 -11.21 13.82
CA THR A 228 9.96 -11.05 15.13
C THR A 228 8.96 -9.89 15.09
N SER A 229 9.35 -8.75 14.51
CA SER A 229 8.45 -7.60 14.38
C SER A 229 7.23 -7.93 13.51
N ARG A 230 7.43 -8.65 12.39
CA ARG A 230 6.34 -9.16 11.54
C ARG A 230 5.38 -10.05 12.32
N LEU A 231 5.91 -10.96 13.13
CA LEU A 231 5.10 -11.88 13.91
C LEU A 231 4.27 -11.15 14.96
N GLN A 232 4.81 -10.12 15.59
CA GLN A 232 4.05 -9.27 16.52
C GLN A 232 2.92 -8.52 15.80
N VAL A 233 3.16 -8.00 14.58
CA VAL A 233 2.10 -7.43 13.73
C VAL A 233 1.05 -8.50 13.37
N ALA A 234 1.49 -9.72 13.06
CA ALA A 234 0.58 -10.82 12.76
C ALA A 234 -0.22 -11.30 13.98
N ASP A 235 0.32 -11.19 15.19
CA ASP A 235 -0.41 -11.50 16.43
C ASP A 235 -1.48 -10.43 16.72
N GLU A 236 -1.18 -9.15 16.43
CA GLU A 236 -2.10 -8.04 16.67
C GLU A 236 -3.22 -7.96 15.63
N PHE A 237 -2.88 -8.08 14.34
CA PHE A 237 -3.82 -7.86 13.24
C PHE A 237 -4.19 -9.16 12.50
N GLY A 238 -3.34 -10.18 12.53
CA GLY A 238 -3.46 -11.38 11.71
C GLY A 238 -2.47 -11.39 10.54
N SER A 239 -1.95 -12.57 10.18
CA SER A 239 -0.89 -12.72 9.16
C SER A 239 -1.33 -12.39 7.72
N GLY A 240 -2.63 -12.44 7.43
CA GLY A 240 -3.21 -12.17 6.11
C GLY A 240 -3.72 -10.74 5.91
N THR A 241 -3.44 -9.83 6.86
CA THR A 241 -3.99 -8.47 6.85
C THR A 241 -3.16 -7.49 6.03
N HIS A 242 -3.72 -6.29 5.80
CA HIS A 242 -3.02 -5.21 5.12
C HIS A 242 -1.84 -4.70 5.96
N GLU A 243 -1.90 -4.78 7.28
CA GLU A 243 -0.84 -4.39 8.23
C GLU A 243 0.37 -5.30 8.12
N ALA A 244 0.15 -6.61 8.11
CA ALA A 244 1.22 -7.58 7.85
C ALA A 244 1.80 -7.39 6.44
N THR A 245 0.96 -7.08 5.44
CA THR A 245 1.44 -6.82 4.08
C THR A 245 2.26 -5.52 3.99
N ASP A 246 1.81 -4.45 4.65
CA ASP A 246 2.49 -3.15 4.72
C ASP A 246 3.84 -3.28 5.45
N PHE A 247 3.91 -4.13 6.48
CA PHE A 247 5.16 -4.47 7.15
C PHE A 247 6.18 -5.03 6.15
N ASP A 248 5.81 -6.04 5.37
CA ASP A 248 6.73 -6.63 4.40
C ASP A 248 7.17 -5.60 3.34
N MET A 249 6.25 -4.71 2.94
CA MET A 249 6.52 -3.60 2.02
C MET A 249 7.54 -2.59 2.51
N LYS A 250 7.60 -2.37 3.81
CA LYS A 250 8.56 -1.45 4.44
C LYS A 250 9.89 -2.13 4.79
N HIS A 251 9.92 -3.45 4.89
CA HIS A 251 11.11 -4.25 5.22
C HIS A 251 11.56 -5.09 4.02
N GLU A 252 11.92 -4.41 2.92
CA GLU A 252 12.25 -5.01 1.62
C GLU A 252 13.37 -6.07 1.71
N ALA A 253 14.37 -5.87 2.57
CA ALA A 253 15.45 -6.84 2.77
C ALA A 253 14.95 -8.16 3.38
N PHE A 254 14.05 -8.07 4.36
CA PHE A 254 13.42 -9.22 4.98
C PHE A 254 12.53 -9.98 3.99
N TYR A 255 11.67 -9.25 3.27
CA TYR A 255 10.83 -9.85 2.24
C TYR A 255 11.65 -10.54 1.14
N GLN A 256 12.70 -9.88 0.63
CA GLN A 256 13.57 -10.47 -0.38
C GLN A 256 14.28 -11.71 0.15
N TRP A 257 14.74 -11.69 1.41
CA TRP A 257 15.31 -12.87 2.04
C TRP A 257 14.31 -14.03 2.10
N GLN A 258 13.04 -13.78 2.42
CA GLN A 258 12.00 -14.81 2.44
C GLN A 258 11.80 -15.42 1.05
N VAL A 259 11.71 -14.59 0.01
CA VAL A 259 11.59 -15.04 -1.38
C VAL A 259 12.76 -15.94 -1.80
N ASP A 260 13.96 -15.63 -1.34
CA ASP A 260 15.18 -16.35 -1.73
C ASP A 260 15.42 -17.64 -0.92
N ASN A 261 14.91 -17.71 0.32
CA ASN A 261 15.28 -18.78 1.27
C ASN A 261 14.11 -19.67 1.74
N VAL A 262 12.84 -19.26 1.55
CA VAL A 262 11.67 -20.02 2.00
C VAL A 262 10.96 -20.64 0.80
N GLU A 263 11.02 -21.97 0.67
CA GLU A 263 10.57 -22.72 -0.52
C GLU A 263 9.09 -22.47 -0.89
N ASP A 264 8.23 -22.36 0.13
CA ASP A 264 6.78 -22.16 -0.05
C ASP A 264 6.36 -20.68 -0.11
N PHE A 265 7.31 -19.75 -0.05
CA PHE A 265 7.05 -18.32 -0.25
C PHE A 265 6.86 -18.03 -1.75
N THR A 266 5.78 -18.60 -2.28
CA THR A 266 5.39 -18.56 -3.70
C THR A 266 4.60 -17.31 -4.07
N ASP A 267 4.30 -16.45 -3.09
CA ASP A 267 3.87 -15.07 -3.28
C ASP A 267 5.00 -14.18 -3.84
N ARG A 268 5.69 -14.70 -4.87
CA ARG A 268 6.54 -13.93 -5.76
C ARG A 268 5.64 -12.99 -6.53
N ARG A 269 5.26 -11.87 -5.93
CA ARG A 269 4.72 -10.72 -6.65
C ARG A 269 5.93 -9.93 -7.16
N PRO A 270 6.45 -10.20 -8.37
CA PRO A 270 7.78 -9.75 -8.81
C PRO A 270 7.80 -8.25 -9.14
N GLU A 271 6.62 -7.65 -9.17
CA GLU A 271 6.41 -6.22 -9.28
C GLU A 271 5.46 -5.81 -8.15
N TRP A 272 6.03 -5.54 -6.99
CA TRP A 272 5.44 -4.62 -6.04
C TRP A 272 5.45 -3.24 -6.70
N ILE A 273 4.55 -3.08 -7.66
CA ILE A 273 4.34 -1.83 -8.39
C ILE A 273 4.17 -0.76 -7.31
N PRO A 274 4.86 0.38 -7.39
CA PRO A 274 4.70 1.49 -6.45
C PRO A 274 3.23 1.75 -6.07
N ARG A 275 2.32 1.54 -7.03
CA ARG A 275 0.87 1.50 -6.92
C ARG A 275 0.31 0.56 -5.85
N PHE A 276 0.72 -0.71 -5.80
CA PHE A 276 0.23 -1.65 -4.80
C PHE A 276 0.72 -1.29 -3.40
N ARG A 277 1.95 -0.77 -3.28
CA ARG A 277 2.47 -0.24 -2.01
C ARG A 277 1.67 0.95 -1.52
N GLU A 278 1.33 1.88 -2.42
CA GLU A 278 0.48 3.01 -2.08
C GLU A 278 -0.92 2.57 -1.65
N TYR A 279 -1.52 1.61 -2.37
CA TYR A 279 -2.82 1.03 -2.01
C TYR A 279 -2.83 0.41 -0.60
N ILE A 280 -1.85 -0.45 -0.29
CA ILE A 280 -1.75 -1.09 1.02
C ILE A 280 -1.52 -0.06 2.12
N GLY A 281 -0.66 0.94 1.89
CA GLY A 281 -0.45 2.02 2.85
C GLY A 281 -1.71 2.84 3.12
N LEU A 282 -2.57 3.05 2.10
CA LEU A 282 -3.88 3.70 2.28
C LEU A 282 -4.85 2.81 3.06
N LYS A 283 -4.88 1.50 2.78
CA LYS A 283 -5.70 0.53 3.51
C LYS A 283 -5.37 0.49 5.01
N VAL A 284 -4.08 0.44 5.36
CA VAL A 284 -3.66 0.48 6.77
C VAL A 284 -3.97 1.82 7.41
N LYS A 285 -3.71 2.93 6.71
CA LYS A 285 -3.97 4.28 7.25
C LYS A 285 -5.45 4.52 7.57
N TRP A 286 -6.34 3.96 6.76
CA TRP A 286 -7.79 4.18 6.84
C TRP A 286 -8.58 2.92 7.22
N ALA A 287 -7.94 1.96 7.90
CA ALA A 287 -8.53 0.67 8.22
C ALA A 287 -9.87 0.81 8.99
N GLU A 288 -9.89 1.62 10.06
CA GLU A 288 -11.11 1.85 10.85
C GLU A 288 -12.27 2.44 10.01
N GLN A 289 -11.97 3.36 9.09
CA GLN A 289 -12.97 3.98 8.23
C GLN A 289 -13.46 3.01 7.15
N ASP A 290 -12.58 2.19 6.59
CA ASP A 290 -12.95 1.14 5.65
C ASP A 290 -13.84 0.08 6.29
N ASP A 291 -13.49 -0.39 7.49
CA ASP A 291 -14.29 -1.35 8.25
C ASP A 291 -15.70 -0.78 8.53
N LEU A 292 -15.78 0.48 8.97
CA LEU A 292 -17.06 1.14 9.22
C LEU A 292 -17.87 1.34 7.93
N TRP A 293 -17.22 1.69 6.83
CA TRP A 293 -17.85 1.85 5.53
C TRP A 293 -18.52 0.56 5.04
N ASP A 294 -17.83 -0.57 5.19
CA ASP A 294 -18.32 -1.90 4.79
C ASP A 294 -19.40 -2.39 5.77
N ALA A 295 -19.22 -2.11 7.07
CA ALA A 295 -20.18 -2.39 8.13
C ALA A 295 -21.55 -1.72 7.90
N PHE A 296 -21.60 -0.54 7.26
CA PHE A 296 -22.88 0.10 6.93
C PHE A 296 -23.75 -0.71 5.94
N VAL A 297 -23.15 -1.59 5.13
CA VAL A 297 -23.86 -2.42 4.12
C VAL A 297 -24.06 -3.86 4.57
N ASP A 298 -23.21 -4.39 5.45
CA ASP A 298 -23.31 -5.76 5.92
C ASP A 298 -24.49 -5.96 6.89
N PRO A 299 -25.53 -6.73 6.54
CA PRO A 299 -26.68 -6.97 7.42
C PRO A 299 -26.36 -7.68 8.74
N GLU A 300 -25.21 -8.33 8.86
CA GLU A 300 -24.76 -8.99 10.10
C GLU A 300 -24.01 -8.03 11.04
N SER A 301 -23.57 -6.88 10.53
CA SER A 301 -22.86 -5.87 11.31
C SER A 301 -23.80 -5.14 12.28
N PRO A 302 -23.34 -4.83 13.51
CA PRO A 302 -24.09 -3.97 14.43
C PRO A 302 -24.29 -2.53 13.90
N GLU A 303 -23.46 -2.08 12.96
CA GLU A 303 -23.52 -0.73 12.36
C GLU A 303 -24.35 -0.70 11.06
N PHE A 304 -25.02 -1.81 10.71
CA PHE A 304 -25.81 -1.90 9.47
C PHE A 304 -26.90 -0.82 9.38
N ILE A 305 -26.96 -0.12 8.24
CA ILE A 305 -28.00 0.88 7.98
C ILE A 305 -28.94 0.34 6.89
N PRO A 306 -30.17 -0.10 7.24
CA PRO A 306 -31.08 -0.73 6.28
C PRO A 306 -31.60 0.25 5.22
N ASP A 307 -31.86 1.50 5.60
CA ASP A 307 -32.34 2.53 4.68
C ASP A 307 -31.21 3.02 3.77
N GLU A 308 -31.48 3.08 2.47
CA GLU A 308 -30.47 3.42 1.47
C GLU A 308 -30.06 4.90 1.49
N ASP A 309 -31.00 5.81 1.78
CA ASP A 309 -30.71 7.24 1.84
C ASP A 309 -29.91 7.58 3.11
N ASP A 310 -30.27 6.99 4.25
CA ASP A 310 -29.52 7.15 5.50
C ASP A 310 -28.12 6.54 5.37
N ARG A 311 -27.99 5.39 4.71
CA ARG A 311 -26.69 4.74 4.48
C ARG A 311 -25.80 5.55 3.55
N ARG A 312 -26.37 6.08 2.45
CA ARG A 312 -25.64 6.99 1.55
C ARG A 312 -25.14 8.20 2.32
N LYS A 313 -25.98 8.81 3.15
CA LYS A 313 -25.59 9.96 3.97
C LYS A 313 -24.48 9.62 4.97
N ALA A 314 -24.55 8.47 5.66
CA ALA A 314 -23.49 8.04 6.58
C ALA A 314 -22.14 7.86 5.87
N ARG A 315 -22.17 7.36 4.62
CA ARG A 315 -21.00 7.24 3.75
C ARG A 315 -20.44 8.59 3.32
N GLU A 316 -21.30 9.51 2.88
CA GLU A 316 -20.90 10.90 2.56
C GLU A 316 -20.28 11.61 3.77
N ASP A 317 -20.86 11.42 4.96
CA ASP A 317 -20.34 11.97 6.22
C ASP A 317 -18.96 11.37 6.56
N LEU A 318 -18.72 10.09 6.26
CA LEU A 318 -17.43 9.42 6.46
C LEU A 318 -16.37 9.90 5.46
N GLU A 319 -16.72 10.04 4.17
CA GLU A 319 -15.83 10.56 3.13
C GLU A 319 -15.36 11.99 3.41
N ALA A 320 -16.18 12.79 4.09
CA ALA A 320 -15.84 14.14 4.52
C ALA A 320 -14.75 14.19 5.61
N ILE A 321 -14.37 13.06 6.22
CA ILE A 321 -13.35 12.99 7.27
C ILE A 321 -11.95 13.02 6.66
N GLY A 322 -11.24 14.14 6.84
CA GLY A 322 -9.77 14.17 6.82
C GLY A 322 -9.08 13.69 5.52
N GLY A 323 -9.78 13.67 4.38
CA GLY A 323 -9.27 13.17 3.10
C GLY A 323 -9.53 11.67 2.85
N TYR A 324 -10.37 11.02 3.65
CA TYR A 324 -10.75 9.62 3.47
C TYR A 324 -11.45 9.38 2.12
N GLY A 325 -12.37 10.26 1.69
CA GLY A 325 -13.05 10.10 0.39
C GLY A 325 -12.09 10.11 -0.79
N GLU A 326 -11.15 11.05 -0.83
CA GLU A 326 -10.09 11.09 -1.85
C GLU A 326 -9.23 9.81 -1.82
N ALA A 327 -8.83 9.36 -0.62
CA ALA A 327 -8.10 8.12 -0.46
C ALA A 327 -8.88 6.90 -0.94
N ARG A 328 -10.20 6.85 -0.74
CA ARG A 328 -11.07 5.76 -1.19
C ARG A 328 -11.19 5.71 -2.70
N HIS A 329 -11.37 6.86 -3.36
CA HIS A 329 -11.32 6.92 -4.82
C HIS A 329 -9.94 6.50 -5.34
N LEU A 330 -8.86 6.96 -4.70
CA LEU A 330 -7.51 6.55 -5.03
C LEU A 330 -7.31 5.05 -4.87
N MET A 331 -7.75 4.44 -3.77
CA MET A 331 -7.69 2.98 -3.59
C MET A 331 -8.43 2.24 -4.71
N GLY A 332 -9.65 2.68 -5.06
CA GLY A 332 -10.42 2.08 -6.16
C GLY A 332 -9.70 2.20 -7.50
N MET A 333 -9.14 3.38 -7.80
CA MET A 333 -8.33 3.56 -9.01
C MET A 333 -7.05 2.75 -8.96
N LEU A 334 -6.35 2.63 -7.82
CA LEU A 334 -5.11 1.86 -7.71
C LEU A 334 -5.30 0.35 -7.90
N THR A 335 -6.50 -0.18 -7.65
CA THR A 335 -6.82 -1.60 -7.89
C THR A 335 -7.32 -1.91 -9.31
N ASP A 336 -7.61 -0.88 -10.11
CA ASP A 336 -8.14 -1.05 -11.47
C ASP A 336 -7.02 -1.25 -12.50
N GLU A 337 -6.76 -2.50 -12.90
CA GLU A 337 -5.69 -2.86 -13.84
C GLU A 337 -5.83 -2.19 -15.22
N ASP A 338 -7.04 -1.72 -15.58
CA ASP A 338 -7.29 -1.06 -16.87
C ASP A 338 -6.86 0.42 -16.86
N ILE A 339 -6.58 1.02 -15.69
CA ILE A 339 -6.14 2.40 -15.57
C ILE A 339 -4.61 2.47 -15.57
N PRO A 340 -3.96 3.11 -16.57
CA PRO A 340 -2.51 3.33 -16.55
C PRO A 340 -2.06 4.17 -15.35
N ASP A 341 -0.89 3.86 -14.77
CA ASP A 341 -0.36 4.56 -13.59
C ASP A 341 -0.28 6.09 -13.77
N ASN A 342 0.01 6.57 -14.97
CA ASN A 342 0.07 8.01 -15.27
C ASN A 342 -1.30 8.70 -15.35
N LEU A 343 -2.40 7.95 -15.34
CA LEU A 343 -3.77 8.45 -15.39
C LEU A 343 -4.51 8.31 -14.05
N VAL A 344 -3.96 7.59 -13.07
CA VAL A 344 -4.61 7.37 -11.76
C VAL A 344 -5.02 8.68 -11.09
N ALA A 345 -4.13 9.68 -11.01
CA ALA A 345 -4.45 10.96 -10.37
C ALA A 345 -5.60 11.70 -11.08
N ALA A 346 -5.60 11.71 -12.41
CA ALA A 346 -6.67 12.33 -13.20
C ALA A 346 -8.01 11.58 -13.06
N ALA A 347 -7.96 10.25 -12.97
CA ALA A 347 -9.13 9.41 -12.75
C ALA A 347 -9.74 9.63 -11.36
N VAL A 348 -8.91 9.78 -10.32
CA VAL A 348 -9.35 10.16 -8.97
C VAL A 348 -10.00 11.54 -8.98
N GLU A 349 -9.35 12.54 -9.56
CA GLU A 349 -9.91 13.89 -9.65
C GLU A 349 -11.24 13.90 -10.40
N TYR A 350 -11.34 13.16 -11.51
CA TYR A 350 -12.58 13.01 -12.26
C TYR A 350 -13.71 12.43 -11.39
N ARG A 351 -13.43 11.39 -10.60
CA ARG A 351 -14.42 10.76 -9.71
C ARG A 351 -14.87 11.71 -8.61
N ILE A 352 -13.93 12.40 -7.96
CA ILE A 352 -14.24 13.39 -6.93
C ILE A 352 -15.13 14.51 -7.51
N GLN A 353 -14.79 15.03 -8.69
CA GLN A 353 -15.62 16.04 -9.36
C GLN A 353 -16.98 15.48 -9.76
N ALA A 354 -17.06 14.24 -10.23
CA ALA A 354 -18.32 13.61 -10.60
C ALA A 354 -19.26 13.48 -9.40
N ASP A 355 -18.75 13.02 -8.27
CA ASP A 355 -19.56 12.80 -7.06
C ASP A 355 -19.95 14.13 -6.39
N THR A 356 -19.12 15.17 -6.50
CA THR A 356 -19.41 16.49 -5.91
C THR A 356 -20.33 17.36 -6.78
N ASP A 357 -20.13 17.36 -8.10
CA ASP A 357 -20.79 18.30 -9.01
C ASP A 357 -22.09 17.74 -9.63
N LEU A 358 -22.17 16.44 -9.98
CA LEU A 358 -23.34 15.87 -10.66
C LEU A 358 -24.64 15.97 -9.83
N PRO A 359 -24.65 15.72 -8.52
CA PRO A 359 -25.89 15.80 -7.73
C PRO A 359 -26.40 17.24 -7.56
N ARG A 360 -25.54 18.24 -7.74
CA ARG A 360 -25.83 19.64 -7.36
C ARG A 360 -26.12 20.55 -8.55
N ALA A 361 -25.66 20.22 -9.76
CA ALA A 361 -25.46 21.25 -10.77
C ALA A 361 -26.21 21.09 -12.11
N GLY A 362 -26.98 20.00 -12.33
CA GLY A 362 -27.57 19.72 -13.65
C GLY A 362 -26.50 19.70 -14.76
N ASP A 363 -26.82 20.17 -15.98
CA ASP A 363 -25.91 20.25 -17.15
C ASP A 363 -24.60 21.07 -16.93
N PHE A 364 -24.26 21.53 -15.72
CA PHE A 364 -23.02 22.29 -15.42
C PHE A 364 -21.83 21.41 -15.12
N ALA A 365 -22.04 20.41 -14.27
CA ALA A 365 -21.00 19.45 -13.89
C ALA A 365 -20.47 18.69 -15.11
N GLU A 366 -21.36 18.39 -16.05
CA GLU A 366 -21.08 17.60 -17.25
C GLU A 366 -19.95 18.21 -18.08
N PHE A 367 -19.91 19.52 -18.31
CA PHE A 367 -18.87 20.11 -19.18
C PHE A 367 -17.46 20.13 -18.56
N ARG A 368 -17.33 20.19 -17.23
CA ARG A 368 -16.02 20.12 -16.57
C ARG A 368 -15.46 18.71 -16.64
N LEU A 369 -16.31 17.72 -16.35
CA LEU A 369 -16.00 16.30 -16.47
C LEU A 369 -15.68 15.92 -17.91
N ASP A 370 -16.53 16.33 -18.85
CA ASP A 370 -16.32 16.15 -20.29
C ASP A 370 -14.99 16.77 -20.74
N ARG A 371 -14.61 17.93 -20.18
CA ARG A 371 -13.31 18.54 -20.47
C ARG A 371 -12.15 17.67 -20.04
N MET A 372 -12.20 17.10 -18.84
CA MET A 372 -11.16 16.17 -18.39
C MET A 372 -11.03 14.98 -19.33
N LEU A 373 -12.15 14.38 -19.72
CA LEU A 373 -12.20 13.26 -20.68
C LEU A 373 -11.67 13.64 -22.06
N PHE A 374 -11.85 14.90 -22.48
CA PHE A 374 -11.42 15.42 -23.77
C PHE A 374 -9.96 15.86 -23.80
N GLU A 375 -9.47 16.51 -22.73
CA GLU A 375 -8.14 17.12 -22.68
C GLU A 375 -7.05 16.15 -22.18
N ILE A 376 -7.41 15.18 -21.35
CA ILE A 376 -6.46 14.19 -20.79
C ILE A 376 -6.49 12.94 -21.68
N ASP A 377 -5.48 12.81 -22.54
CA ASP A 377 -5.36 11.71 -23.48
C ASP A 377 -5.41 10.34 -22.79
N GLY A 378 -6.27 9.45 -23.28
CA GLY A 378 -6.49 8.11 -22.73
C GLY A 378 -7.39 8.01 -21.49
N LEU A 379 -7.77 9.12 -20.84
CA LEU A 379 -8.57 9.07 -19.60
C LEU A 379 -9.96 8.46 -19.83
N ALA A 380 -10.65 8.85 -20.91
CA ALA A 380 -11.97 8.31 -21.23
C ALA A 380 -11.92 6.80 -21.49
N GLU A 381 -10.92 6.33 -22.25
CA GLU A 381 -10.72 4.91 -22.52
C GLU A 381 -10.43 4.14 -21.23
N ALA A 382 -9.54 4.65 -20.38
CA ALA A 382 -9.20 4.05 -19.09
C ALA A 382 -10.39 3.95 -18.14
N LEU A 383 -11.34 4.88 -18.21
CA LEU A 383 -12.57 4.87 -17.40
C LEU A 383 -13.74 4.12 -18.06
N GLY A 384 -13.57 3.59 -19.27
CA GLY A 384 -14.65 2.98 -20.05
C GLY A 384 -15.76 3.96 -20.46
N LEU A 385 -15.40 5.23 -20.68
CA LEU A 385 -16.31 6.32 -21.06
C LEU A 385 -16.05 6.78 -22.50
N ASP A 386 -17.07 7.35 -23.14
CA ASP A 386 -16.93 7.95 -24.46
C ASP A 386 -16.28 9.33 -24.38
N VAL A 387 -15.33 9.62 -25.27
CA VAL A 387 -14.80 10.99 -25.41
C VAL A 387 -15.91 11.88 -25.96
N PRO A 388 -16.26 12.99 -25.28
CA PRO A 388 -17.30 13.89 -25.77
C PRO A 388 -16.90 14.50 -27.11
N GLU A 389 -17.84 14.55 -28.05
CA GLU A 389 -17.57 15.14 -29.39
C GLU A 389 -17.21 16.63 -29.32
N PHE A 390 -17.61 17.31 -28.25
CA PHE A 390 -17.45 18.74 -28.09
C PHE A 390 -17.48 19.13 -26.62
N VAL A 391 -16.50 19.94 -26.23
CA VAL A 391 -16.44 20.58 -24.91
C VAL A 391 -16.27 22.09 -25.10
N PRO A 392 -17.08 22.93 -24.45
CA PRO A 392 -16.85 24.38 -24.40
C PRO A 392 -15.47 24.73 -23.81
N PRO A 393 -14.87 25.87 -24.19
CA PRO A 393 -13.61 26.31 -23.59
C PRO A 393 -13.78 26.68 -22.12
N VAL A 394 -12.67 26.71 -21.36
CA VAL A 394 -12.63 27.06 -19.91
C VAL A 394 -13.40 28.34 -19.58
N ARG A 395 -13.35 29.32 -20.48
CA ARG A 395 -14.08 30.59 -20.34
C ARG A 395 -15.60 30.41 -20.16
N TYR A 396 -16.19 29.37 -20.77
CA TYR A 396 -17.60 29.05 -20.57
C TYR A 396 -17.91 28.72 -19.11
N ASP A 397 -17.06 27.94 -18.45
CA ASP A 397 -17.26 27.56 -17.05
C ASP A 397 -17.02 28.75 -16.12
N GLU A 398 -16.01 29.58 -16.41
CA GLU A 398 -15.77 30.82 -15.65
C GLU A 398 -16.99 31.74 -15.67
N LEU A 399 -17.60 31.94 -16.84
CA LEU A 399 -18.80 32.77 -16.97
C LEU A 399 -19.98 32.14 -16.25
N ARG A 400 -20.15 30.83 -16.36
CA ARG A 400 -21.28 30.13 -15.73
C ARG A 400 -21.16 30.11 -14.22
N GLU A 401 -19.95 29.96 -13.68
CA GLU A 401 -19.66 30.09 -12.25
C GLU A 401 -19.86 31.54 -11.77
N GLN A 402 -19.30 32.51 -12.49
CA GLN A 402 -19.44 33.94 -12.18
C GLN A 402 -20.92 34.37 -12.11
N TRP A 403 -21.74 33.86 -13.02
CA TRP A 403 -23.15 34.24 -13.15
C TRP A 403 -24.13 33.19 -12.63
N HIS A 404 -23.66 32.23 -11.82
CA HIS A 404 -24.47 31.08 -11.38
C HIS A 404 -25.79 31.49 -10.72
N SER A 405 -25.76 32.40 -9.74
CA SER A 405 -26.96 32.88 -9.05
C SER A 405 -27.95 33.56 -10.00
N THR A 406 -27.44 34.37 -10.93
CA THR A 406 -28.23 35.07 -11.94
C THR A 406 -28.83 34.13 -12.98
N LEU A 407 -28.15 33.02 -13.31
CA LEU A 407 -28.70 31.96 -14.15
C LEU A 407 -29.88 31.26 -13.46
N VAL A 408 -29.75 30.91 -12.18
CA VAL A 408 -30.84 30.32 -11.39
C VAL A 408 -32.06 31.25 -11.34
N GLU A 409 -31.83 32.54 -11.08
CA GLU A 409 -32.90 33.55 -11.13
C GLU A 409 -33.54 33.64 -12.51
N TYR A 410 -32.72 33.73 -13.57
CA TYR A 410 -33.19 33.80 -14.96
C TYR A 410 -34.03 32.58 -15.34
N ASP A 411 -33.63 31.38 -14.92
CA ASP A 411 -34.35 30.15 -15.22
C ASP A 411 -35.65 30.00 -14.44
N ALA A 412 -35.74 30.62 -13.26
CA ALA A 412 -36.99 30.75 -12.53
C ALA A 412 -37.98 31.74 -13.17
N VAL A 413 -37.52 32.64 -14.05
CA VAL A 413 -38.42 33.53 -14.81
C VAL A 413 -39.22 32.73 -15.81
N ALA A 414 -40.54 32.88 -15.79
CA ALA A 414 -41.43 32.26 -16.78
C ALA A 414 -41.01 32.64 -18.21
N GLU A 415 -41.10 31.71 -19.16
CA GLU A 415 -40.59 31.88 -20.53
C GLU A 415 -41.06 33.18 -21.21
N ARG A 416 -42.32 33.60 -20.99
CA ARG A 416 -42.87 34.85 -21.53
C ARG A 416 -42.23 36.12 -20.94
N GLY A 417 -41.67 36.03 -19.74
CA GLY A 417 -41.04 37.13 -19.01
C GLY A 417 -39.52 37.23 -19.23
N LYS A 418 -38.85 36.15 -19.66
CA LYS A 418 -37.39 36.07 -19.81
C LYS A 418 -36.82 37.20 -20.69
N SER A 419 -37.50 37.53 -21.80
CA SER A 419 -37.08 38.62 -22.69
C SER A 419 -37.20 40.01 -22.06
N ALA A 420 -38.22 40.25 -21.24
CA ALA A 420 -38.38 41.53 -20.54
C ALA A 420 -37.34 41.67 -19.43
N TRP A 421 -37.16 40.61 -18.64
CA TRP A 421 -36.22 40.55 -17.53
C TRP A 421 -34.79 40.81 -18.00
N ILE A 422 -34.32 40.11 -19.03
CA ILE A 422 -32.92 40.23 -19.48
C ILE A 422 -32.61 41.59 -20.15
N ARG A 423 -33.64 42.37 -20.51
CA ARG A 423 -33.49 43.72 -21.07
C ARG A 423 -33.39 44.80 -19.99
N GLU A 424 -33.63 44.49 -18.72
CA GLU A 424 -33.46 45.47 -17.66
C GLU A 424 -31.99 45.90 -17.58
N PRO A 425 -31.69 47.20 -17.37
CA PRO A 425 -30.31 47.69 -17.34
C PRO A 425 -29.40 46.96 -16.34
N ALA A 426 -29.98 46.48 -15.24
CA ALA A 426 -29.29 45.72 -14.20
C ALA A 426 -28.72 44.37 -14.70
N HIS A 427 -29.29 43.81 -15.77
CA HIS A 427 -28.91 42.49 -16.30
C HIS A 427 -28.07 42.59 -17.58
N ARG A 428 -27.58 43.77 -17.96
CA ARG A 428 -26.86 43.96 -19.24
C ARG A 428 -25.52 43.25 -19.30
N GLU A 429 -24.78 43.18 -18.20
CA GLU A 429 -23.53 42.42 -18.12
C GLU A 429 -23.78 40.92 -18.16
N PHE A 430 -24.80 40.44 -17.44
CA PHE A 430 -25.27 39.06 -17.51
C PHE A 430 -25.70 38.68 -18.93
N LEU A 431 -26.47 39.53 -19.61
CA LEU A 431 -26.87 39.30 -21.00
C LEU A 431 -25.67 39.09 -21.92
N ARG A 432 -24.64 39.93 -21.78
CA ARG A 432 -23.39 39.76 -22.54
C ARG A 432 -22.73 38.43 -22.25
N ALA A 433 -22.55 38.09 -20.98
CA ALA A 433 -21.96 36.82 -20.55
C ALA A 433 -22.78 35.61 -21.05
N ARG A 434 -24.10 35.69 -21.03
CA ARG A 434 -24.98 34.64 -21.53
C ARG A 434 -24.88 34.47 -23.04
N LEU A 435 -24.80 35.57 -23.79
CA LEU A 435 -24.56 35.49 -25.23
C LEU A 435 -23.16 34.95 -25.55
N GLU A 436 -22.17 35.22 -24.71
CA GLU A 436 -20.82 34.62 -24.80
C GLU A 436 -20.90 33.11 -24.56
N MET A 437 -21.62 32.67 -23.53
CA MET A 437 -21.92 31.25 -23.27
C MET A 437 -22.64 30.57 -24.44
N ASP A 438 -23.68 31.20 -25.01
CA ASP A 438 -24.38 30.70 -26.19
C ASP A 438 -23.45 30.56 -27.40
N ALA A 439 -22.49 31.50 -27.57
CA ALA A 439 -21.51 31.44 -28.65
C ALA A 439 -20.63 30.18 -28.51
N TYR A 440 -20.17 29.89 -27.29
CA TYR A 440 -19.38 28.69 -27.02
C TYR A 440 -20.18 27.41 -27.30
N ILE A 441 -21.45 27.34 -26.88
CA ILE A 441 -22.32 26.18 -27.20
C ILE A 441 -22.54 26.00 -28.71
N LEU A 442 -22.54 27.09 -29.48
CA LEU A 442 -22.57 27.06 -30.95
C LEU A 442 -21.20 26.75 -31.57
N ARG A 443 -20.22 26.31 -30.78
CA ARG A 443 -18.86 25.91 -31.21
C ARG A 443 -18.04 27.07 -31.79
N PHE A 444 -18.32 28.31 -31.39
CA PHE A 444 -17.42 29.42 -31.67
C PHE A 444 -16.28 29.42 -30.65
N VAL A 445 -15.05 29.19 -31.13
CA VAL A 445 -13.86 29.12 -30.27
C VAL A 445 -12.96 30.36 -30.41
N ALA A 446 -13.00 31.04 -31.56
CA ALA A 446 -12.20 32.25 -31.76
C ALA A 446 -12.83 33.45 -31.05
N ASP A 447 -12.08 34.14 -30.20
CA ASP A 447 -12.52 35.34 -29.45
C ASP A 447 -13.21 36.37 -30.35
N LYS A 448 -12.70 36.54 -31.57
CA LYS A 448 -13.29 37.44 -32.57
C LYS A 448 -14.71 37.02 -32.95
N ASP A 449 -14.93 35.73 -33.20
CA ASP A 449 -16.24 35.22 -33.62
C ASP A 449 -17.24 35.23 -32.45
N VAL A 450 -16.77 34.98 -31.23
CA VAL A 450 -17.56 35.13 -29.99
C VAL A 450 -18.00 36.59 -29.81
N ALA A 451 -17.07 37.54 -29.90
CA ALA A 451 -17.39 38.97 -29.79
C ALA A 451 -18.37 39.43 -30.89
N LEU A 452 -18.16 38.98 -32.14
CA LEU A 452 -19.08 39.26 -33.25
C LEU A 452 -20.47 38.66 -33.02
N TYR A 453 -20.55 37.46 -32.43
CA TYR A 453 -21.81 36.84 -32.04
C TYR A 453 -22.54 37.65 -30.97
N VAL A 454 -21.85 38.03 -29.90
CA VAL A 454 -22.42 38.85 -28.83
C VAL A 454 -22.93 40.18 -29.39
N ASP A 455 -22.12 40.89 -30.19
CA ASP A 455 -22.51 42.15 -30.83
C ASP A 455 -23.71 41.98 -31.77
N TYR A 456 -23.73 40.90 -32.56
CA TYR A 456 -24.84 40.59 -33.45
C TYR A 456 -26.13 40.37 -32.66
N MET A 457 -26.09 39.55 -31.61
CA MET A 457 -27.25 39.22 -30.80
C MET A 457 -27.76 40.44 -30.03
N LEU A 458 -26.87 41.22 -29.42
CA LEU A 458 -27.23 42.48 -28.76
C LEU A 458 -27.94 43.43 -29.72
N LYS A 459 -27.37 43.70 -30.90
CA LYS A 459 -27.97 44.61 -31.88
C LYS A 459 -29.27 44.07 -32.47
N SER A 460 -29.38 42.76 -32.70
CA SER A 460 -30.55 42.19 -33.39
C SER A 460 -31.75 41.99 -32.47
N GLU A 461 -31.54 41.60 -31.21
CA GLU A 461 -32.61 41.13 -30.33
C GLU A 461 -32.83 42.00 -29.08
N TYR A 462 -31.82 42.77 -28.63
CA TYR A 462 -31.85 43.40 -27.30
C TYR A 462 -31.75 44.92 -27.30
N ASP A 463 -30.73 45.51 -27.94
CA ASP A 463 -30.56 46.96 -28.04
C ASP A 463 -31.68 47.60 -28.88
N GLY A 464 -32.32 46.78 -29.72
CA GLY A 464 -33.37 47.21 -30.61
C GLY A 464 -32.87 48.31 -31.56
N ARG A 465 -33.83 49.08 -32.05
CA ARG A 465 -33.53 50.22 -32.90
C ARG A 465 -33.30 51.45 -32.00
N PRO A 466 -32.21 52.23 -32.19
CA PRO A 466 -31.98 53.45 -31.42
C PRO A 466 -33.18 54.41 -31.47
N GLU A 467 -33.46 55.11 -30.37
CA GLU A 467 -34.60 56.04 -30.27
C GLU A 467 -34.52 57.19 -31.29
N ASP A 468 -33.30 57.59 -31.65
CA ASP A 468 -32.99 58.65 -32.63
C ASP A 468 -32.94 58.15 -34.08
N TRP A 469 -33.12 56.85 -34.32
CA TRP A 469 -33.19 56.31 -35.67
C TRP A 469 -34.49 56.74 -36.36
N LEU A 470 -34.48 56.96 -37.67
CA LEU A 470 -35.62 57.49 -38.43
C LEU A 470 -36.81 56.50 -38.46
N GLU A 471 -38.00 56.87 -37.95
CA GLU A 471 -39.22 55.99 -37.85
C GLU A 471 -39.53 55.19 -39.11
N GLN A 472 -39.26 55.78 -40.27
CA GLN A 472 -39.58 55.20 -41.57
C GLN A 472 -38.51 54.22 -42.10
N GLU A 473 -37.36 54.10 -41.43
CA GLU A 473 -36.23 53.34 -41.91
C GLU A 473 -36.03 52.01 -41.18
N SER A 474 -35.60 51.00 -41.94
CA SER A 474 -35.24 49.69 -41.40
C SER A 474 -33.92 49.77 -40.65
N TYR A 475 -33.83 49.10 -39.49
CA TYR A 475 -32.58 48.99 -38.74
C TYR A 475 -31.71 47.89 -39.34
N HIS A 476 -30.60 48.29 -39.99
CA HIS A 476 -29.75 47.41 -40.79
C HIS A 476 -28.43 47.02 -40.10
N GLU A 477 -28.08 47.61 -38.95
CA GLU A 477 -26.80 47.36 -38.27
C GLU A 477 -26.47 45.88 -38.02
N PRO A 478 -27.41 45.02 -37.55
CA PRO A 478 -27.11 43.60 -37.41
C PRO A 478 -26.76 42.93 -38.74
N ILE A 479 -27.38 43.37 -39.84
CA ILE A 479 -27.13 42.81 -41.18
C ILE A 479 -25.79 43.30 -41.71
N TRP A 480 -25.47 44.59 -41.54
CA TRP A 480 -24.16 45.11 -41.93
C TRP A 480 -23.04 44.41 -41.19
N LEU A 481 -23.20 44.12 -39.90
CA LEU A 481 -22.23 43.35 -39.14
C LEU A 481 -21.92 41.99 -39.79
N LEU A 482 -22.94 41.29 -40.30
CA LEU A 482 -22.78 40.01 -40.99
C LEU A 482 -22.17 40.17 -42.39
N ILE A 483 -22.54 41.22 -43.13
CA ILE A 483 -21.97 41.54 -44.46
C ILE A 483 -20.48 41.88 -44.34
N ASP A 484 -20.13 42.67 -43.33
CA ASP A 484 -18.75 43.12 -43.05
C ASP A 484 -17.88 41.96 -42.52
N ASN A 485 -18.49 40.87 -42.04
CA ASN A 485 -17.80 39.68 -41.52
C ASN A 485 -18.31 38.39 -42.20
N PRO A 486 -18.02 38.18 -43.49
CA PRO A 486 -18.59 37.07 -44.28
C PRO A 486 -18.16 35.67 -43.79
N ALA A 487 -16.95 35.56 -43.21
CA ALA A 487 -16.47 34.32 -42.60
C ALA A 487 -17.31 33.95 -41.36
N PHE A 488 -17.52 34.91 -40.46
CA PHE A 488 -18.39 34.75 -39.28
C PHE A 488 -19.82 34.39 -39.69
N TRP A 489 -20.39 35.10 -40.67
CA TRP A 489 -21.73 34.78 -41.19
C TRP A 489 -21.84 33.34 -41.69
N THR A 490 -20.83 32.86 -42.42
CA THR A 490 -20.79 31.49 -42.93
C THR A 490 -20.74 30.48 -41.78
N ALA A 491 -19.92 30.73 -40.76
CA ALA A 491 -19.84 29.89 -39.57
C ALA A 491 -21.16 29.90 -38.78
N LEU A 492 -21.72 31.08 -38.49
CA LEU A 492 -22.99 31.24 -37.78
C LEU A 492 -24.14 30.52 -38.45
N LYS A 493 -24.24 30.63 -39.77
CA LYS A 493 -25.23 29.91 -40.55
C LYS A 493 -25.04 28.39 -40.47
N ARG A 494 -23.79 27.91 -40.57
CA ARG A 494 -23.48 26.47 -40.46
C ARG A 494 -23.93 25.93 -39.11
N GLU A 495 -23.57 26.59 -38.02
CA GLU A 495 -23.84 26.12 -36.66
C GLU A 495 -25.33 26.26 -36.30
N ARG A 496 -25.96 27.41 -36.55
CA ARG A 496 -27.39 27.60 -36.26
C ARG A 496 -28.33 26.75 -37.12
N ARG A 497 -27.93 26.36 -38.35
CA ARG A 497 -28.75 25.46 -39.18
C ARG A 497 -28.76 24.02 -38.70
N LYS A 498 -27.76 23.61 -37.89
CA LYS A 498 -27.78 22.29 -37.24
C LYS A 498 -28.95 22.18 -36.26
N THR A 499 -29.24 23.26 -35.52
CA THR A 499 -30.35 23.30 -34.54
C THR A 499 -31.68 23.70 -35.17
N LYS A 500 -31.67 24.61 -36.14
CA LYS A 500 -32.88 25.06 -36.86
C LYS A 500 -32.59 25.25 -38.34
N ALA A 501 -32.95 24.28 -39.17
CA ALA A 501 -32.65 24.26 -40.61
C ALA A 501 -33.11 25.52 -41.38
N THR A 502 -34.18 26.17 -40.93
CA THR A 502 -34.71 27.40 -41.55
C THR A 502 -34.06 28.69 -41.02
N TRP A 503 -33.17 28.60 -40.03
CA TRP A 503 -32.52 29.76 -39.43
C TRP A 503 -31.68 30.51 -40.47
N GLY A 504 -31.82 31.83 -40.45
CA GLY A 504 -31.12 32.73 -41.35
C GLY A 504 -31.67 32.81 -42.79
N LEU A 505 -32.66 32.01 -43.20
CA LEU A 505 -33.23 32.10 -44.56
C LEU A 505 -33.86 33.48 -44.82
N ASP A 506 -34.56 34.03 -43.84
CA ASP A 506 -35.13 35.38 -43.98
C ASP A 506 -34.05 36.47 -43.88
N LEU A 507 -32.96 36.23 -43.15
CA LEU A 507 -31.80 37.12 -43.18
C LEU A 507 -31.17 37.13 -44.57
N GLU A 508 -30.98 35.96 -45.21
CA GLU A 508 -30.45 35.88 -46.58
C GLU A 508 -31.30 36.67 -47.58
N LYS A 509 -32.63 36.59 -47.48
CA LYS A 509 -33.54 37.44 -48.30
C LYS A 509 -33.34 38.93 -48.01
N ARG A 510 -33.09 39.30 -46.75
CA ARG A 510 -32.84 40.70 -46.36
C ARG A 510 -31.48 41.20 -46.84
N PHE A 511 -30.46 40.35 -47.01
CA PHE A 511 -29.15 40.78 -47.52
C PHE A 511 -29.26 41.40 -48.92
N ALA A 512 -30.05 40.78 -49.81
CA ALA A 512 -30.28 41.29 -51.17
C ALA A 512 -30.94 42.68 -51.19
N ASN A 513 -31.71 43.01 -50.16
CA ASN A 513 -32.45 44.26 -50.04
C ASN A 513 -31.81 45.25 -49.04
N THR A 514 -30.67 44.90 -48.43
CA THR A 514 -30.00 45.78 -47.46
C THR A 514 -28.96 46.62 -48.19
N PRO A 515 -29.13 47.96 -48.26
CA PRO A 515 -28.14 48.83 -48.89
C PRO A 515 -26.81 48.74 -48.14
N SER A 516 -25.69 48.96 -48.82
CA SER A 516 -24.38 49.07 -48.15
C SER A 516 -24.37 50.27 -47.19
N ARG A 517 -23.49 50.27 -46.17
CA ARG A 517 -23.32 51.42 -45.26
C ARG A 517 -23.12 52.74 -46.03
N LYS A 518 -22.37 52.70 -47.13
CA LYS A 518 -22.14 53.86 -48.00
C LYS A 518 -23.44 54.33 -48.68
N VAL A 519 -24.18 53.42 -49.31
CA VAL A 519 -25.46 53.75 -49.97
C VAL A 519 -26.47 54.27 -48.95
N TYR A 520 -26.52 53.68 -47.76
CA TYR A 520 -27.41 54.12 -46.70
C TYR A 520 -27.05 55.50 -46.15
N ALA A 521 -25.77 55.81 -45.97
CA ALA A 521 -25.33 57.15 -45.57
C ALA A 521 -25.75 58.23 -46.59
N LEU A 522 -25.69 57.90 -47.88
CA LEU A 522 -26.19 58.78 -48.95
C LEU A 522 -27.72 58.89 -48.91
N LEU A 523 -28.43 57.81 -48.60
CA LEU A 523 -29.89 57.85 -48.42
C LEU A 523 -30.32 58.74 -47.25
N ILE A 524 -29.61 58.68 -46.11
CA ILE A 524 -29.83 59.60 -44.98
C ILE A 524 -29.59 61.04 -45.42
N GLY A 525 -28.44 61.33 -46.05
CA GLY A 525 -28.11 62.67 -46.53
C GLY A 525 -29.14 63.22 -47.51
N TYR A 526 -29.78 62.35 -48.30
CA TYR A 526 -30.90 62.68 -49.14
C TYR A 526 -32.16 63.02 -48.31
N TYR A 527 -32.55 62.20 -47.35
CA TYR A 527 -33.76 62.43 -46.56
C TYR A 527 -33.68 63.67 -45.64
N ASP A 528 -32.50 63.97 -45.09
CA ASP A 528 -32.25 65.13 -44.24
C ASP A 528 -32.45 66.47 -44.98
N ARG A 529 -32.33 66.47 -46.32
CA ARG A 529 -32.60 67.65 -47.14
C ARG A 529 -34.11 67.92 -47.16
N ARG A 530 -34.52 69.06 -46.60
CA ARG A 530 -35.94 69.49 -46.60
C ARG A 530 -36.36 70.02 -47.97
N GLY A 531 -37.30 69.33 -48.60
CA GLY A 531 -37.95 69.74 -49.86
C GLY A 531 -37.36 69.07 -51.09
N ILE A 532 -38.22 68.84 -52.10
CA ILE A 532 -37.91 68.09 -53.33
C ILE A 532 -36.68 68.67 -54.05
N LYS A 533 -36.60 70.00 -54.17
CA LYS A 533 -35.48 70.66 -54.86
C LYS A 533 -34.13 70.47 -54.16
N ALA A 534 -34.10 70.45 -52.82
CA ALA A 534 -32.86 70.24 -52.07
C ALA A 534 -32.36 68.79 -52.21
N ARG A 535 -33.32 67.85 -52.25
CA ARG A 535 -33.10 66.43 -52.52
C ARG A 535 -32.59 66.17 -53.94
N ASP A 536 -33.20 66.80 -54.94
CA ASP A 536 -32.75 66.72 -56.34
C ASP A 536 -31.36 67.31 -56.52
N ASN A 537 -31.07 68.47 -55.90
CA ASN A 537 -29.73 69.06 -55.94
C ASN A 537 -28.69 68.11 -55.32
N TYR A 538 -29.01 67.45 -54.21
CA TYR A 538 -28.11 66.48 -53.60
C TYR A 538 -27.85 65.27 -54.51
N ARG A 539 -28.89 64.74 -55.18
CA ARG A 539 -28.72 63.68 -56.19
C ARG A 539 -27.75 64.10 -57.29
N TRP A 540 -27.91 65.30 -57.83
CA TRP A 540 -26.99 65.84 -58.86
C TRP A 540 -25.57 66.10 -58.31
N GLU A 541 -25.43 66.52 -57.05
CA GLU A 541 -24.13 66.65 -56.38
C GLU A 541 -23.40 65.29 -56.33
N LEU A 542 -24.09 64.21 -55.96
CA LEU A 542 -23.50 62.87 -55.91
C LEU A 542 -23.06 62.37 -57.29
N VAL A 543 -23.90 62.56 -58.31
CA VAL A 543 -23.57 62.22 -59.71
C VAL A 543 -22.35 63.00 -60.19
N ASN A 544 -22.31 64.31 -59.95
CA ASN A 544 -21.21 65.17 -60.37
C ASN A 544 -19.89 64.85 -59.66
N ASN A 545 -19.95 64.33 -58.43
CA ASN A 545 -18.78 63.93 -57.66
C ASN A 545 -18.22 62.55 -58.05
N GLY A 546 -18.78 61.90 -59.08
CA GLY A 546 -18.33 60.58 -59.52
C GLY A 546 -18.70 59.46 -58.55
N GLU A 547 -19.64 59.70 -57.62
CA GLU A 547 -20.25 58.64 -56.80
C GLU A 547 -21.33 57.90 -57.60
N THR A 548 -20.97 57.49 -58.82
CA THR A 548 -21.88 56.87 -59.80
C THR A 548 -22.24 55.45 -59.39
N GLY A 549 -23.54 55.14 -59.43
CA GLY A 549 -24.14 53.88 -58.98
C GLY A 549 -25.48 54.03 -58.24
N LEU A 550 -26.06 55.24 -58.20
CA LEU A 550 -27.34 55.57 -57.53
C LEU A 550 -28.45 55.99 -58.52
N GLU A 551 -28.24 55.74 -59.81
CA GLU A 551 -29.19 56.08 -60.88
C GLU A 551 -30.34 55.06 -60.97
N ASP A 552 -30.12 53.85 -60.45
CA ASP A 552 -31.11 52.79 -60.20
C ASP A 552 -31.34 52.66 -58.67
#